data_AF-A0A367IYM7-F1
#
_entry.id   AF-A0A367IYM7-F1
#
_cell.length_a   1.000
_cell.length_b   1.000
_cell.length_c   1.000
_cell.angle_alpha   90.00
_cell.angle_beta   90.00
_cell.angle_gamma   90.00
#
_symmetry.space_group_name_H-M   'P 1'
#
loop_
_entity.id
_entity.type
_entity.pdbx_description
1 polymer ?
#
loop_
_entity_poly.entity_id
_entity_poly.type
_entity_poly.pdbx_seq_one_letter_code
_entity_poly.pdbx_strand_id
1 'polypeptide(L)'
;MTRFNGCIDLHHGKVKQIVGGSLVDHSPETLTTNFVSEEKPSYYSKLYKDNNITRCHVIKLGPNNDEAAKEALQAWPGGLQVGGGITIDNAEHWLSLGASKVIVT
;
A
#
# COMPACT_ATOMS: atom_id res chain seq x y z
N MET A 1 8.64 18.26 -15.79
CA MET A 1 8.21 16.96 -16.35
C MET A 1 7.31 16.30 -15.32
N THR A 2 6.05 16.02 -15.65
CA THR A 2 5.08 15.41 -14.72
C THR A 2 5.43 13.94 -14.52
N ARG A 3 5.33 13.44 -13.28
CA ARG A 3 5.60 12.04 -12.95
C ARG A 3 4.38 11.43 -12.28
N PHE A 4 3.99 10.26 -12.75
CA PHE A 4 2.95 9.45 -12.13
C PHE A 4 3.58 8.54 -11.08
N ASN A 5 3.03 8.52 -9.86
CA ASN A 5 3.39 7.55 -8.82
C ASN A 5 2.11 6.83 -8.42
N GLY A 6 2.07 5.51 -8.60
CA GLY A 6 0.93 4.68 -8.20
C GLY A 6 0.84 4.51 -6.69
N CYS A 7 -0.38 4.46 -6.18
CA CYS A 7 -0.69 4.16 -4.78
C CYS A 7 -1.58 2.92 -4.70
N ILE A 8 -1.21 1.95 -3.88
CA ILE A 8 -2.04 0.81 -3.50
C ILE A 8 -2.45 1.01 -2.04
N ASP A 9 -3.64 1.57 -1.84
CA ASP A 9 -4.22 1.77 -0.51
C ASP A 9 -4.92 0.49 -0.04
N LEU A 10 -4.47 -0.05 1.09
CA LEU A 10 -4.98 -1.30 1.67
C LEU A 10 -5.78 -1.03 2.93
N HIS A 11 -7.03 -1.50 2.96
CA HIS A 11 -7.85 -1.46 4.17
C HIS A 11 -8.60 -2.79 4.33
N HIS A 12 -8.36 -3.49 5.45
CA HIS A 12 -8.78 -4.88 5.68
C HIS A 12 -8.35 -5.85 4.56
N GLY A 13 -7.11 -5.70 4.10
CA GLY A 13 -6.50 -6.59 3.09
C GLY A 13 -7.06 -6.43 1.68
N LYS A 14 -7.87 -5.39 1.44
CA LYS A 14 -8.46 -5.07 0.13
C LYS A 14 -7.89 -3.77 -0.38
N VAL A 15 -7.70 -3.67 -1.70
CA VAL A 15 -7.37 -2.41 -2.36
C VAL A 15 -8.61 -1.53 -2.35
N LYS A 16 -8.55 -0.39 -1.68
CA LYS A 16 -9.67 0.53 -1.54
C LYS A 16 -9.24 1.96 -1.80
N GLN A 17 -10.08 2.70 -2.53
CA GLN A 17 -10.00 4.14 -2.55
C GLN A 17 -10.95 4.70 -1.49
N ILE A 18 -10.40 5.40 -0.51
CA ILE A 18 -11.17 6.10 0.53
C ILE A 18 -11.34 7.58 0.17
N VAL A 19 -12.41 8.21 0.67
CA VAL A 19 -12.66 9.64 0.58
C VAL A 19 -12.45 10.26 1.96
N GLY A 20 -11.65 11.31 2.03
CA GLY A 20 -11.25 11.95 3.28
C GLY A 20 -9.83 11.56 3.67
N GLY A 21 -8.97 12.56 3.89
CA GLY A 21 -7.52 12.37 4.04
C GLY A 21 -7.05 11.84 5.40
N SER A 22 -7.94 11.41 6.28
CA SER A 22 -7.56 10.88 7.60
C SER A 22 -8.54 9.81 8.05
N LEU A 23 -8.01 8.63 8.38
CA LEU A 23 -8.76 7.60 9.09
C LEU A 23 -8.93 8.07 10.55
N VAL A 24 -10.16 8.21 11.00
CA VAL A 24 -10.44 8.43 12.43
C VAL A 24 -10.84 7.08 13.01
N ASP A 25 -9.91 6.41 13.69
CA ASP A 25 -10.12 5.07 14.28
C ASP A 25 -11.32 5.04 15.25
N HIS A 26 -11.66 6.18 15.86
CA HIS A 26 -12.79 6.34 16.78
C HIS A 26 -14.15 6.59 16.10
N SER A 27 -14.19 6.68 14.77
CA SER A 27 -15.43 6.87 14.02
C SER A 27 -15.37 6.16 12.66
N PRO A 28 -15.28 4.82 12.65
CA PRO A 28 -15.21 4.05 11.41
C PRO A 28 -16.41 4.29 10.47
N GLU A 29 -17.56 4.72 11.01
CA GLU A 29 -18.73 5.14 10.21
C GLU A 29 -18.50 6.41 9.36
N THR A 30 -17.48 7.21 9.66
CA THR A 30 -17.11 8.38 8.84
C THR A 30 -16.24 8.01 7.64
N LEU A 31 -15.72 6.77 7.60
CA LEU A 31 -14.88 6.30 6.50
C LEU A 31 -15.74 6.05 5.26
N THR A 32 -15.78 7.04 4.38
CA THR A 32 -16.46 6.91 3.10
C THR A 32 -15.54 6.17 2.12
N THR A 33 -15.95 4.98 1.69
CA THR A 33 -15.25 4.24 0.64
C THR A 33 -15.81 4.68 -0.72
N ASN A 34 -14.94 5.16 -1.61
CA ASN A 34 -15.36 5.48 -2.98
C ASN A 34 -15.41 4.22 -3.84
N PHE A 35 -14.41 3.36 -3.69
CA PHE A 35 -14.25 2.17 -4.51
C PHE A 35 -13.53 1.07 -3.74
N VAL A 36 -14.01 -0.16 -3.88
CA VAL A 36 -13.32 -1.38 -3.45
C VAL A 36 -12.97 -2.15 -4.71
N SER A 37 -11.70 -2.47 -4.90
CA SER A 37 -11.28 -3.26 -6.04
C SER A 37 -11.62 -4.73 -5.86
N GLU A 38 -12.04 -5.37 -6.96
CA GLU A 38 -12.10 -6.81 -7.10
C GLU A 38 -10.71 -7.43 -7.28
N GLU A 39 -9.74 -6.63 -7.76
CA GLU A 39 -8.38 -7.04 -8.03
C GLU A 39 -7.52 -7.09 -6.76
N LYS A 40 -6.54 -8.00 -6.79
CA LYS A 40 -5.59 -8.17 -5.68
C LYS A 40 -4.51 -7.08 -5.71
N PRO A 41 -3.84 -6.80 -4.57
CA PRO A 41 -2.70 -5.89 -4.53
C PRO A 41 -1.59 -6.26 -5.53
N SER A 42 -1.35 -7.56 -5.74
CA SER A 42 -0.37 -8.06 -6.71
C SER A 42 -0.69 -7.70 -8.16
N TYR A 43 -1.97 -7.57 -8.53
CA TYR A 43 -2.38 -7.12 -9.86
C TYR A 43 -1.83 -5.72 -10.14
N TYR A 44 -2.05 -4.77 -9.23
CA TYR A 44 -1.58 -3.39 -9.39
C TYR A 44 -0.05 -3.28 -9.35
N SER A 45 0.60 -4.06 -8.50
CA SER A 45 2.07 -4.13 -8.45
C SER A 45 2.66 -4.59 -9.79
N LYS A 46 2.08 -5.62 -10.41
CA LYS A 46 2.45 -6.08 -11.76
C LYS A 46 2.15 -5.02 -12.82
N LEU A 47 0.99 -4.39 -12.77
CA LEU A 47 0.62 -3.32 -13.70
C LEU A 47 1.63 -2.16 -13.67
N TYR A 48 2.06 -1.75 -12.48
CA TYR A 48 3.09 -0.71 -12.35
C TYR A 48 4.44 -1.17 -12.87
N LYS A 49 4.83 -2.41 -12.58
CA LYS A 49 6.06 -3.02 -13.09
C LYS A 49 6.09 -3.04 -14.62
N ASP A 50 5.02 -3.54 -15.24
CA ASP A 50 4.91 -3.71 -16.69
C ASP A 50 4.95 -2.37 -17.44
N ASN A 51 4.49 -1.30 -16.79
CA ASN A 51 4.54 0.07 -17.30
C ASN A 51 5.75 0.88 -16.80
N ASN A 52 6.69 0.25 -16.08
CA ASN A 52 7.87 0.88 -15.48
C ASN A 52 7.54 2.14 -14.66
N ILE A 53 6.43 2.11 -13.93
CA ILE A 53 5.99 3.20 -13.06
C ILE A 53 6.72 3.08 -11.73
N THR A 54 7.79 3.86 -11.58
CA THR A 54 8.65 3.82 -10.38
C THR A 54 8.17 4.78 -9.29
N ARG A 55 8.67 4.58 -8.06
CA ARG A 55 8.29 5.35 -6.84
C ARG A 55 6.85 5.15 -6.38
N CYS A 56 6.20 4.08 -6.83
CA CYS A 56 4.91 3.65 -6.31
C CYS A 56 5.01 3.24 -4.84
N HIS A 57 3.88 3.23 -4.16
CA HIS A 57 3.79 2.81 -2.77
C HIS A 57 2.56 1.94 -2.50
N VAL A 58 2.67 1.10 -1.48
CA VAL A 58 1.59 0.37 -0.85
C VAL A 58 1.42 0.88 0.57
N ILE A 59 0.22 1.34 0.92
CA ILE A 59 -0.07 1.97 2.22
C ILE A 59 -1.08 1.12 2.98
N LYS A 60 -0.71 0.72 4.20
CA LYS A 60 -1.57 -0.02 5.11
C LYS A 60 -2.41 0.97 5.92
N LEU A 61 -3.68 1.08 5.56
CA LEU A 61 -4.69 1.89 6.24
C LEU A 61 -5.36 1.01 7.30
N GLY A 62 -4.91 1.10 8.55
CA GLY A 62 -5.44 0.31 9.66
C GLY A 62 -4.91 -1.14 9.75
N PRO A 63 -5.52 -1.99 10.60
CA PRO A 63 -5.07 -3.36 10.85
C PRO A 63 -5.41 -4.32 9.70
N ASN A 64 -4.89 -5.55 9.77
CA ASN A 64 -5.19 -6.66 8.84
C ASN A 64 -4.77 -6.42 7.39
N ASN A 65 -3.69 -5.67 7.16
CA ASN A 65 -3.18 -5.37 5.82
C ASN A 65 -1.85 -6.04 5.47
N ASP A 66 -1.18 -6.69 6.44
CA ASP A 66 0.20 -7.13 6.26
C ASP A 66 0.37 -8.19 5.16
N GLU A 67 -0.54 -9.18 5.09
CA GLU A 67 -0.50 -10.20 4.02
C GLU A 67 -0.75 -9.60 2.64
N ALA A 68 -1.67 -8.64 2.53
CA ALA A 68 -1.93 -7.92 1.29
C ALA A 68 -0.74 -7.04 0.85
N ALA A 69 -0.05 -6.42 1.82
CA ALA A 69 1.16 -5.67 1.55
C ALA A 69 2.30 -6.59 1.08
N LYS A 70 2.51 -7.72 1.76
CA LYS A 70 3.47 -8.76 1.33
C LYS A 70 3.19 -9.21 -0.10
N GLU A 71 1.93 -9.49 -0.43
CA GLU A 71 1.51 -9.89 -1.78
C GLU A 71 1.89 -8.84 -2.85
N ALA A 72 1.69 -7.55 -2.54
CA ALA A 72 2.08 -6.46 -3.43
C ALA A 72 3.61 -6.37 -3.61
N LEU A 73 4.37 -6.46 -2.51
CA LEU A 73 5.83 -6.38 -2.53
C LEU A 73 6.48 -7.55 -3.29
N GLN A 74 5.98 -8.77 -3.08
CA GLN A 74 6.49 -9.97 -3.75
C GLN A 74 6.21 -9.97 -5.26
N ALA A 75 5.15 -9.29 -5.70
CA ALA A 75 4.83 -9.15 -7.11
C ALA A 75 5.83 -8.23 -7.87
N TRP A 76 6.46 -7.30 -7.17
CA TRP A 76 7.54 -6.47 -7.72
C TRP A 76 8.60 -6.13 -6.65
N PRO A 77 9.52 -7.07 -6.36
CA PRO A 77 10.59 -6.84 -5.39
C PRO A 77 11.45 -5.65 -5.79
N GLY A 78 11.65 -4.72 -4.84
CA GLY A 78 12.37 -3.46 -5.06
C GLY A 78 11.59 -2.40 -5.85
N GLY A 79 10.33 -2.65 -6.21
CA GLY A 79 9.51 -1.73 -7.01
C GLY A 79 8.66 -0.74 -6.20
N LEU A 80 8.16 -1.20 -5.05
CA LEU A 80 7.23 -0.44 -4.21
C LEU A 80 7.89 0.05 -2.92
N GLN A 81 7.42 1.17 -2.39
CA GLN A 81 7.66 1.59 -1.01
C GLN A 81 6.50 1.10 -0.13
N VAL A 82 6.71 0.83 1.15
CA VAL A 82 5.64 0.42 2.08
C VAL A 82 5.48 1.39 3.23
N GLY A 83 4.23 1.75 3.57
CA GLY A 83 3.89 2.62 4.68
C GLY A 83 2.68 2.13 5.48
N GLY A 84 2.43 2.77 6.62
CA GLY A 84 1.34 2.42 7.55
C GLY A 84 1.79 1.47 8.66
N GLY A 85 1.99 2.01 9.87
CA GLY A 85 2.45 1.24 11.02
C GLY A 85 3.90 0.75 10.92
N ILE A 86 4.77 1.49 10.23
CA ILE A 86 6.21 1.20 10.17
C ILE A 86 6.86 1.71 11.45
N THR A 87 7.64 0.84 12.10
CA THR A 87 8.44 1.15 13.30
C THR A 87 9.89 0.77 13.05
N ILE A 88 10.79 1.20 13.94
CA ILE A 88 12.20 0.80 13.88
C ILE A 88 12.36 -0.73 13.95
N ASP A 89 11.51 -1.39 14.74
CA ASP A 89 11.57 -2.84 14.96
C ASP A 89 11.09 -3.67 13.77
N ASN A 90 10.24 -3.11 12.90
CA ASN A 90 9.68 -3.82 11.74
C ASN A 90 10.21 -3.33 10.38
N ALA A 91 10.96 -2.22 10.34
CA ALA A 91 11.45 -1.65 9.09
C ALA A 91 12.32 -2.64 8.29
N GLU A 92 13.27 -3.31 8.95
CA GLU A 92 14.12 -4.30 8.29
C GLU A 92 13.31 -5.48 7.74
N HIS A 93 12.31 -5.94 8.49
CA HIS A 93 11.41 -7.00 8.02
C HIS A 93 10.73 -6.62 6.71
N TRP A 94 10.18 -5.42 6.61
CA TRP A 94 9.52 -4.95 5.39
C TRP A 94 10.47 -4.77 4.20
N LEU A 95 11.70 -4.32 4.44
CA LEU A 95 12.73 -4.27 3.39
C LEU A 95 13.10 -5.68 2.91
N SER A 96 13.25 -6.64 3.83
CA SER A 96 13.54 -8.04 3.50
C SER A 96 12.45 -8.71 2.66
N LEU A 97 11.20 -8.25 2.81
CA LEU A 97 10.04 -8.71 2.03
C LEU A 97 9.95 -8.11 0.62
N GLY A 98 10.91 -7.25 0.23
CA GLY A 98 10.98 -6.69 -1.13
C GLY A 98 10.52 -5.25 -1.23
N ALA A 99 10.31 -4.53 -0.12
CA ALA A 99 10.11 -3.09 -0.20
C ALA A 99 11.42 -2.37 -0.62
N SER A 100 11.31 -1.44 -1.56
CA SER A 100 12.42 -0.57 -1.96
C SER A 100 12.81 0.42 -0.88
N LYS A 101 11.82 0.90 -0.12
CA LYS A 101 11.93 1.81 1.02
C LYS A 101 10.76 1.59 1.96
N VAL A 102 10.91 2.03 3.20
CA VAL A 102 9.82 2.17 4.15
C VAL A 102 9.43 3.65 4.28
N ILE A 103 8.15 3.90 4.53
CA ILE A 103 7.57 5.23 4.77
C ILE A 103 7.20 5.30 6.24
N VAL A 104 7.90 6.16 6.97
CA VAL A 104 7.65 6.45 8.39
C VAL A 104 6.81 7.72 8.45
N THR A 105 5.69 7.66 9.17
CA THR A 105 4.73 8.76 9.35
C THR A 105 4.46 8.96 10.82
#